data_AF-A0A957R4C5-F1
#
_entry.id   AF-A0A957R4C5-F1
#
_cell.length_a   1.000
_cell.length_b   1.000
_cell.length_c   1.000
_cell.angle_alpha   90.00
_cell.angle_beta   90.00
_cell.angle_gamma   90.00
#
_symmetry.space_group_name_H-M   'P 1'
#
loop_
_entity.id
_entity.type
_entity.pdbx_description
1 polymer ?
#
loop_
_entity_poly.entity_id
_entity_poly.type
_entity_poly.pdbx_seq_one_letter_code
_entity_poly.pdbx_strand_id
1 'polypeptide(L)'
;TYSGELVGMPYAVENLAFFYNTDMVDAPPATWDELIEVGGAMVDSGDATYAIALTGTTYDAFPLQTAFGGYIFAQDGAAYDPSDVGVDSEGMIAAGNFIQDNVEAGYISNSVDWDTAHVQFETGEIPFLMAGPWALDRIRESGVPYAVASFPAAAQDGQSFLGVQGFVVNALSDNVLLAQAFLTEFVATEEVMRALAESGNRPSAYNAVVSDDPDLIAFGEVGQNALPMPAIPEMGSVWGSWGDAFTLIVNGEQEPEEALTNGASQIRDLISGVNANEGMVNIPGSWQSAAGFDCDWSEACADTALTDNGDGTYSGTFDVPAGDYEVKVTLDGLWDENYGADGVANGENIVFTVAEDGPVTFTWDSETKILTIDTGE
;
A
#
# COMPACT_ATOMS: atom_id res chain seq x y z
N THR A 1 16.44 15.45 -7.91
CA THR A 1 17.89 15.13 -7.94
C THR A 1 18.16 14.02 -6.95
N TYR A 2 19.14 13.16 -7.19
CA TYR A 2 19.57 12.15 -6.23
C TYR A 2 21.06 12.34 -5.95
N SER A 3 21.47 12.41 -4.68
CA SER A 3 22.86 12.68 -4.28
C SER A 3 23.48 13.93 -4.94
N GLY A 4 22.66 14.96 -5.18
CA GLY A 4 23.09 16.21 -5.84
C GLY A 4 23.11 16.16 -7.38
N GLU A 5 22.81 15.01 -8.00
CA GLU A 5 22.80 14.84 -9.45
C GLU A 5 21.38 14.90 -10.04
N LEU A 6 21.24 15.48 -11.22
CA LEU A 6 19.98 15.50 -11.97
C LEU A 6 19.78 14.16 -12.67
N VAL A 7 18.84 13.35 -12.16
CA VAL A 7 18.55 12.00 -12.67
C VAL A 7 17.39 11.94 -13.66
N GLY A 8 16.59 13.01 -13.78
CA GLY A 8 15.45 13.04 -14.68
C GLY A 8 14.92 14.45 -14.92
N MET A 9 14.09 14.58 -15.95
CA MET A 9 13.41 15.83 -16.32
C MET A 9 11.95 15.77 -15.88
N PRO A 10 11.51 16.63 -14.93
CA PRO A 10 10.12 16.65 -14.50
C PRO A 10 9.21 17.21 -15.61
N TYR A 11 7.97 16.74 -15.66
CA TYR A 11 6.95 17.25 -16.60
C TYR A 11 5.63 17.60 -15.91
N ALA A 12 5.29 16.92 -14.82
CA ALA A 12 4.08 17.17 -14.05
C ALA A 12 4.34 17.10 -12.54
N VAL A 13 3.53 17.83 -11.79
CA VAL A 13 3.46 17.77 -10.33
C VAL A 13 2.05 17.31 -9.96
N GLU A 14 1.93 16.42 -8.98
CA GLU A 14 0.64 15.88 -8.55
C GLU A 14 0.58 15.62 -7.06
N ASN A 15 -0.62 15.71 -6.52
CA ASN A 15 -0.96 15.41 -5.13
C ASN A 15 -2.43 14.98 -5.09
N LEU A 16 -2.80 14.27 -4.03
CA LEU A 16 -4.20 14.02 -3.72
C LEU A 16 -4.88 15.31 -3.24
N ALA A 17 -6.21 15.35 -3.36
CA ALA A 17 -7.09 16.32 -2.73
C ALA A 17 -8.37 15.65 -2.23
N PHE A 18 -9.16 16.42 -1.46
CA PHE A 18 -10.43 15.97 -0.90
C PHE A 18 -11.60 16.41 -1.80
N PHE A 19 -12.39 15.47 -2.28
CA PHE A 19 -13.59 15.71 -3.06
C PHE A 19 -14.81 15.57 -2.15
N TYR A 20 -15.77 16.48 -2.31
CA TYR A 20 -17.07 16.36 -1.69
C TYR A 20 -18.20 16.59 -2.69
N ASN A 21 -19.29 15.83 -2.54
CA ASN A 21 -20.49 15.95 -3.36
C ASN A 21 -21.34 17.14 -2.88
N THR A 22 -21.43 18.18 -3.70
CA THR A 22 -22.08 19.45 -3.32
C THR A 22 -23.61 19.37 -3.27
N ASP A 23 -24.22 18.29 -3.77
CA ASP A 23 -25.66 18.05 -3.57
C ASP A 23 -25.96 17.39 -2.22
N MET A 24 -24.95 16.76 -1.60
CA MET A 24 -25.09 16.09 -0.30
C MET A 24 -24.65 17.00 0.85
N VAL A 25 -23.57 17.77 0.68
CA VAL A 25 -23.02 18.67 1.70
C VAL A 25 -22.67 20.05 1.14
N ASP A 26 -23.00 21.11 1.87
CA ASP A 26 -22.79 22.50 1.44
C ASP A 26 -21.31 22.95 1.51
N ALA A 27 -20.52 22.34 2.39
CA ALA A 27 -19.13 22.67 2.64
C ALA A 27 -18.35 21.41 3.07
N PRO A 28 -17.02 21.33 2.79
CA PRO A 28 -16.21 20.22 3.25
C PRO A 28 -16.05 20.27 4.78
N PRO A 29 -16.07 19.12 5.48
CA PRO A 29 -15.81 19.06 6.92
C PRO A 29 -14.37 19.52 7.22
N ALA A 30 -14.22 20.28 8.30
CA ALA A 30 -12.92 20.80 8.73
C ALA A 30 -12.09 19.73 9.47
N THR A 31 -12.73 18.75 10.10
CA THR A 31 -12.05 17.67 10.83
C THR A 31 -12.58 16.29 10.45
N TRP A 32 -11.77 15.26 10.69
CA TRP A 32 -12.19 13.86 10.51
C TRP A 32 -13.36 13.49 11.43
N ASP A 33 -13.43 14.03 12.65
CA ASP A 33 -14.59 13.86 13.53
C ASP A 33 -15.86 14.49 12.93
N GLU A 34 -15.77 15.69 12.34
CA GLU A 34 -16.90 16.34 11.67
C GLU A 34 -17.32 15.57 10.41
N LEU A 35 -16.35 15.00 9.68
CA LEU A 35 -16.62 14.14 8.52
C LEU A 35 -17.47 12.94 8.93
N ILE A 36 -17.11 12.26 10.01
CA ILE A 36 -17.87 11.12 10.54
C ILE A 36 -19.21 11.57 11.11
N GLU A 37 -19.29 12.72 11.79
CA GLU A 37 -20.57 13.25 12.29
C GLU A 37 -21.55 13.52 11.13
N VAL A 38 -21.10 14.22 10.09
CA VAL A 38 -21.94 14.59 8.94
C VAL A 38 -22.27 13.37 8.08
N GLY A 39 -21.25 12.62 7.66
CA GLY A 39 -21.43 11.46 6.79
C GLY A 39 -22.10 10.29 7.50
N GLY A 40 -21.77 10.04 8.76
CA GLY A 40 -22.41 9.00 9.58
C GLY A 40 -23.89 9.27 9.81
N ALA A 41 -24.29 10.54 10.01
CA ALA A 41 -25.71 10.90 10.08
C ALA A 41 -26.47 10.61 8.77
N MET A 42 -25.81 10.74 7.60
CA MET A 42 -26.39 10.36 6.31
C MET A 42 -26.47 8.84 6.13
N VAL A 43 -25.48 8.11 6.63
CA VAL A 43 -25.53 6.63 6.66
C VAL A 43 -26.70 6.17 7.53
N ASP A 44 -26.85 6.72 8.74
CA ASP A 44 -27.91 6.37 9.67
C ASP A 44 -29.32 6.70 9.14
N SER A 45 -29.47 7.76 8.33
CA SER A 45 -30.73 8.11 7.67
C SER A 45 -31.01 7.30 6.39
N GLY A 46 -29.99 6.63 5.85
CA GLY A 46 -30.04 5.93 4.56
C GLY A 46 -29.88 6.83 3.34
N ASP A 47 -29.40 8.06 3.53
CA ASP A 47 -29.12 9.02 2.45
C ASP A 47 -27.73 8.81 1.84
N ALA A 48 -26.82 8.10 2.53
CA ALA A 48 -25.53 7.66 2.03
C ALA A 48 -25.27 6.19 2.38
N THR A 49 -24.41 5.53 1.60
CA THR A 49 -23.99 4.14 1.87
C THR A 49 -22.83 4.09 2.86
N TYR A 50 -21.89 5.03 2.74
CA TYR A 50 -20.78 5.28 3.64
C TYR A 50 -20.57 6.80 3.76
N ALA A 51 -19.93 7.27 4.82
CA ALA A 51 -19.44 8.63 4.91
C ALA A 51 -18.32 8.86 3.88
N ILE A 52 -17.39 7.91 3.76
CA ILE A 52 -16.27 7.97 2.81
C ILE A 52 -15.85 6.55 2.42
N ALA A 53 -15.32 6.41 1.21
CA ALA A 53 -14.58 5.24 0.77
C ALA A 53 -13.13 5.61 0.49
N LEU A 54 -12.20 4.75 0.92
CA LEU A 54 -10.78 4.89 0.62
C LEU A 54 -10.47 4.22 -0.72
N THR A 55 -9.52 4.76 -1.48
CA THR A 55 -9.13 4.22 -2.80
C THR A 55 -7.83 3.41 -2.76
N GLY A 56 -7.34 3.12 -1.55
CA GLY A 56 -6.12 2.40 -1.25
C GLY A 56 -5.71 2.62 0.21
N THR A 57 -4.79 1.79 0.70
CA THR A 57 -4.35 1.81 2.12
C THR A 57 -3.09 2.63 2.37
N THR A 58 -2.34 2.97 1.32
CA THR A 58 -1.04 3.64 1.43
C THR A 58 -1.12 5.07 0.89
N TYR A 59 -0.72 5.30 -0.36
CA TYR A 59 -0.67 6.62 -0.99
C TYR A 59 -2.01 7.37 -0.84
N ASP A 60 -3.12 6.67 -1.09
CA ASP A 60 -4.49 7.17 -1.08
C ASP A 60 -5.03 7.51 0.31
N ALA A 61 -4.66 6.74 1.34
CA ALA A 61 -5.08 6.97 2.73
C ALA A 61 -4.07 7.82 3.52
N PHE A 62 -2.89 8.10 2.97
CA PHE A 62 -1.84 8.86 3.65
C PHE A 62 -2.29 10.25 4.18
N PRO A 63 -3.19 10.99 3.50
CA PRO A 63 -3.69 12.26 4.05
C PRO A 63 -4.47 12.08 5.37
N LEU A 64 -5.22 10.99 5.51
CA LEU A 64 -5.87 10.62 6.78
C LEU A 64 -4.80 10.29 7.81
N GLN A 65 -3.87 9.41 7.46
CA GLN A 65 -2.85 8.92 8.39
C GLN A 65 -1.97 10.05 8.95
N THR A 66 -1.54 10.97 8.09
CA THR A 66 -0.77 12.15 8.50
C THR A 66 -1.59 13.14 9.31
N ALA A 67 -2.92 13.26 9.12
CA ALA A 67 -3.76 14.11 9.95
C ALA A 67 -3.76 13.66 11.42
N PHE A 68 -3.60 12.35 11.68
CA PHE A 68 -3.44 11.79 13.02
C PHE A 68 -1.98 11.82 13.54
N GLY A 69 -1.03 12.32 12.74
CA GLY A 69 0.39 12.41 13.11
C GLY A 69 1.25 11.25 12.60
N GLY A 70 0.70 10.36 11.77
CA GLY A 70 1.47 9.29 11.13
C GLY A 70 2.50 9.83 10.13
N TYR A 71 3.62 9.13 10.00
CA TYR A 71 4.68 9.45 9.03
C TYR A 71 5.38 8.16 8.58
N ILE A 72 6.11 8.21 7.45
CA ILE A 72 6.86 7.05 6.94
C ILE A 72 8.30 7.04 7.44
N PHE A 73 9.02 8.13 7.19
CA PHE A 73 10.38 8.35 7.67
C PHE A 73 10.44 9.69 8.38
N ALA A 74 11.13 9.75 9.52
CA ALA A 74 11.32 11.04 10.19
C ALA A 74 12.09 12.00 9.28
N GLN A 75 11.80 13.29 9.43
CA GLN A 75 12.44 14.34 8.64
C GLN A 75 13.41 15.17 9.50
N ASP A 76 14.60 15.43 8.95
CA ASP A 76 15.46 16.54 9.37
C ASP A 76 15.48 17.60 8.27
N GLY A 77 14.61 18.61 8.42
CA GLY A 77 14.35 19.59 7.38
C GLY A 77 13.71 18.93 6.14
N ALA A 78 14.44 18.91 5.02
CA ALA A 78 13.98 18.28 3.77
C ALA A 78 14.56 16.87 3.56
N ALA A 79 15.41 16.39 4.46
CA ALA A 79 16.01 15.06 4.38
C ALA A 79 15.18 14.05 5.16
N TYR A 80 15.04 12.86 4.62
CA TYR A 80 14.42 11.71 5.29
C TYR A 80 15.48 10.85 5.98
N ASP A 81 15.21 10.41 7.20
CA ASP A 81 16.04 9.47 7.96
C ASP A 81 15.49 8.04 7.78
N PRO A 82 16.16 7.17 7.00
CA PRO A 82 15.72 5.80 6.80
C PRO A 82 15.80 4.92 8.07
N SER A 83 16.50 5.38 9.12
CA SER A 83 16.62 4.63 10.37
C SER A 83 15.44 4.86 11.33
N ASP A 84 14.61 5.87 11.08
CA ASP A 84 13.42 6.20 11.85
C ASP A 84 12.18 5.97 10.98
N VAL A 85 11.71 4.71 10.98
CA VAL A 85 10.48 4.28 10.32
C VAL A 85 9.29 4.55 11.25
N GLY A 86 8.32 5.33 10.79
CA GLY A 86 7.15 5.79 11.55
C GLY A 86 5.85 5.02 11.32
N VAL A 87 5.90 3.87 10.63
CA VAL A 87 4.70 3.06 10.34
C VAL A 87 4.04 2.53 11.62
N ASP A 88 4.78 2.37 12.72
CA ASP A 88 4.28 2.03 14.06
C ASP A 88 4.28 3.24 15.02
N SER A 89 4.33 4.47 14.50
CA SER A 89 4.23 5.67 15.34
C SER A 89 2.86 5.79 16.00
N GLU A 90 2.80 6.50 17.13
CA GLU A 90 1.54 6.76 17.85
C GLU A 90 0.46 7.35 16.92
N GLY A 91 0.85 8.24 15.99
CA GLY A 91 -0.08 8.84 15.03
C GLY A 91 -0.54 7.87 13.94
N MET A 92 0.31 6.95 13.48
CA MET A 92 -0.09 5.91 12.53
C MET A 92 -1.05 4.92 13.17
N ILE A 93 -0.78 4.52 14.43
CA ILE A 93 -1.65 3.65 15.22
C ILE A 93 -3.00 4.35 15.49
N ALA A 94 -3.00 5.64 15.82
CA ALA A 94 -4.23 6.42 15.98
C ALA A 94 -5.07 6.47 14.70
N ALA A 95 -4.44 6.61 13.53
CA ALA A 95 -5.13 6.53 12.24
C ALA A 95 -5.73 5.14 11.99
N GLY A 96 -4.98 4.08 12.31
CA GLY A 96 -5.44 2.70 12.21
C GLY A 96 -6.68 2.43 13.07
N ASN A 97 -6.67 2.87 14.33
CA ASN A 97 -7.83 2.79 15.22
C ASN A 97 -9.03 3.57 14.66
N PHE A 98 -8.81 4.80 14.20
CA PHE A 98 -9.89 5.59 13.59
C PHE A 98 -10.52 4.90 12.37
N ILE A 99 -9.69 4.31 11.50
CA ILE A 99 -10.18 3.57 10.34
C ILE A 99 -10.97 2.34 10.79
N GLN A 100 -10.42 1.52 11.68
CA GLN A 100 -11.07 0.30 12.15
C GLN A 100 -12.42 0.59 12.82
N ASP A 101 -12.45 1.52 13.78
CA ASP A 101 -13.66 1.91 14.51
C ASP A 101 -14.79 2.33 13.56
N ASN A 102 -14.45 3.10 12.52
CA ASN A 102 -15.43 3.62 11.57
C ASN A 102 -15.79 2.63 10.46
N VAL A 103 -14.94 1.67 10.15
CA VAL A 103 -15.30 0.53 9.31
C VAL A 103 -16.27 -0.38 10.05
N GLU A 104 -16.01 -0.69 11.33
CA GLU A 104 -16.90 -1.49 12.18
C GLU A 104 -18.26 -0.81 12.40
N ALA A 105 -18.28 0.52 12.54
CA ALA A 105 -19.50 1.31 12.61
C ALA A 105 -20.27 1.40 11.27
N GLY A 106 -19.64 1.01 10.15
CA GLY A 106 -20.22 1.10 8.80
C GLY A 106 -20.18 2.51 8.20
N TYR A 107 -19.37 3.42 8.75
CA TYR A 107 -19.21 4.79 8.24
C TYR A 107 -18.09 4.90 7.19
N ILE A 108 -17.03 4.11 7.31
CA ILE A 108 -15.99 3.97 6.28
C ILE A 108 -16.23 2.65 5.53
N SER A 109 -16.07 2.65 4.21
CA SER A 109 -16.14 1.41 3.43
C SER A 109 -15.03 0.44 3.84
N ASN A 110 -15.35 -0.83 4.02
CA ASN A 110 -14.36 -1.89 4.17
C ASN A 110 -13.68 -2.28 2.84
N SER A 111 -14.12 -1.69 1.72
CA SER A 111 -13.45 -1.81 0.44
C SER A 111 -12.50 -0.64 0.26
N VAL A 112 -11.24 -0.95 -0.08
CA VAL A 112 -10.21 0.02 -0.45
C VAL A 112 -9.94 0.02 -1.95
N ASP A 113 -10.84 -0.58 -2.73
CA ASP A 113 -10.70 -0.70 -4.18
C ASP A 113 -10.98 0.63 -4.87
N TRP A 114 -10.04 1.05 -5.72
CA TRP A 114 -10.09 2.30 -6.48
C TRP A 114 -11.39 2.44 -7.27
N ASP A 115 -11.77 1.42 -8.05
CA ASP A 115 -12.93 1.52 -8.92
C ASP A 115 -14.24 1.53 -8.14
N THR A 116 -14.33 0.73 -7.08
CA THR A 116 -15.49 0.66 -6.19
C THR A 116 -15.76 1.99 -5.50
N ALA A 117 -14.74 2.58 -4.86
CA ALA A 117 -14.86 3.85 -4.14
C ALA A 117 -15.27 4.99 -5.08
N HIS A 118 -14.68 5.05 -6.27
CA HIS A 118 -15.07 6.06 -7.24
C HIS A 118 -16.47 5.87 -7.80
N VAL A 119 -16.89 4.64 -8.11
CA VAL A 119 -18.26 4.38 -8.60
C VAL A 119 -19.27 4.88 -7.57
N GLN A 120 -19.05 4.60 -6.28
CA GLN A 120 -19.91 5.08 -5.20
C GLN A 120 -20.00 6.62 -5.16
N PHE A 121 -18.88 7.32 -5.33
CA PHE A 121 -18.90 8.79 -5.37
C PHE A 121 -19.60 9.30 -6.63
N GLU A 122 -19.28 8.73 -7.78
CA GLU A 122 -19.79 9.11 -9.10
C GLU A 122 -21.30 8.88 -9.26
N THR A 123 -21.87 7.90 -8.56
CA THR A 123 -23.31 7.65 -8.53
C THR A 123 -24.04 8.41 -7.42
N GLY A 124 -23.31 9.17 -6.58
CA GLY A 124 -23.86 9.94 -5.47
C GLY A 124 -24.26 9.08 -4.26
N GLU A 125 -23.66 7.91 -4.09
CA GLU A 125 -23.90 7.00 -2.96
C GLU A 125 -23.07 7.37 -1.71
N ILE A 126 -21.98 8.12 -1.88
CA ILE A 126 -21.15 8.63 -0.77
C ILE A 126 -20.87 10.13 -0.94
N PRO A 127 -20.78 10.88 0.17
CA PRO A 127 -20.56 12.33 0.11
C PRO A 127 -19.09 12.71 -0.10
N PHE A 128 -18.13 11.84 0.25
CA PHE A 128 -16.71 12.18 0.28
C PHE A 128 -15.82 11.16 -0.41
N LEU A 129 -14.73 11.63 -1.02
CA LEU A 129 -13.72 10.83 -1.70
C LEU A 129 -12.36 11.52 -1.61
N MET A 130 -11.27 10.77 -1.47
CA MET A 130 -9.91 11.29 -1.67
C MET A 130 -9.38 10.76 -2.99
N ALA A 131 -8.88 11.63 -3.87
CA ALA A 131 -8.37 11.23 -5.17
C ALA A 131 -7.36 12.24 -5.72
N GLY A 132 -6.60 11.82 -6.73
CA GLY A 132 -5.69 12.69 -7.46
C GLY A 132 -6.31 13.27 -8.72
N PRO A 133 -5.61 14.20 -9.40
CA PRO A 133 -6.14 14.89 -10.56
C PRO A 133 -6.34 13.97 -11.78
N TRP A 134 -5.73 12.78 -11.79
CA TRP A 134 -6.00 11.73 -12.79
C TRP A 134 -7.44 11.20 -12.75
N ALA A 135 -8.18 11.43 -11.68
CA ALA A 135 -9.59 11.05 -11.58
C ALA A 135 -10.55 12.11 -12.14
N LEU A 136 -10.07 13.29 -12.53
CA LEU A 136 -10.96 14.39 -12.92
C LEU A 136 -11.83 14.03 -14.13
N ASP A 137 -11.29 13.34 -15.14
CA ASP A 137 -12.06 12.95 -16.32
C ASP A 137 -13.27 12.09 -15.95
N ARG A 138 -13.06 11.02 -15.16
CA ARG A 138 -14.13 10.11 -14.74
C ARG A 138 -15.19 10.81 -13.88
N ILE A 139 -14.76 11.66 -12.93
CA ILE A 139 -15.68 12.39 -12.05
C ILE A 139 -16.48 13.44 -12.86
N ARG A 140 -15.86 14.13 -13.81
CA ARG A 140 -16.55 15.09 -14.69
C ARG A 140 -17.54 14.40 -15.63
N GLU A 141 -17.16 13.25 -16.18
CA GLU A 141 -18.00 12.47 -17.08
C GLU A 141 -19.22 11.85 -16.39
N SER A 142 -19.12 11.49 -15.10
CA SER A 142 -20.26 10.99 -14.32
C SER A 142 -21.34 12.05 -14.12
N GLY A 143 -20.95 13.32 -14.10
CA GLY A 143 -21.84 14.46 -13.87
C GLY A 143 -22.26 14.63 -12.41
N VAL A 144 -21.64 13.91 -11.47
CA VAL A 144 -21.81 14.17 -10.04
C VAL A 144 -21.38 15.61 -9.73
N PRO A 145 -22.16 16.40 -8.98
CA PRO A 145 -21.75 17.74 -8.62
C PRO A 145 -20.73 17.65 -7.47
N TYR A 146 -19.56 18.24 -7.65
CA TYR A 146 -18.47 18.17 -6.68
C TYR A 146 -17.73 19.48 -6.54
N ALA A 147 -16.94 19.57 -5.47
CA ALA A 147 -15.86 20.54 -5.34
C ALA A 147 -14.62 19.88 -4.70
N VAL A 148 -13.46 20.48 -4.97
CA VAL A 148 -12.14 20.05 -4.48
C VAL A 148 -11.72 20.93 -3.30
N ALA A 149 -11.23 20.33 -2.23
CA ALA A 149 -10.86 21.00 -0.99
C ALA A 149 -9.59 20.39 -0.36
N SER A 150 -9.08 21.07 0.68
CA SER A 150 -8.06 20.52 1.57
C SER A 150 -8.61 19.37 2.41
N PHE A 151 -7.73 18.47 2.85
CA PHE A 151 -8.12 17.36 3.70
C PHE A 151 -8.62 17.83 5.07
N PRO A 152 -9.57 17.09 5.68
CA PRO A 152 -9.93 17.33 7.07
C PRO A 152 -8.72 17.15 7.99
N ALA A 153 -8.64 17.98 9.03
CA ALA A 153 -7.63 17.86 10.07
C ALA A 153 -8.02 16.86 11.16
N ALA A 154 -7.05 16.38 11.93
CA ALA A 154 -7.30 15.69 13.20
C ALA A 154 -6.37 16.26 14.28
N ALA A 155 -5.31 15.54 14.65
CA ALA A 155 -4.26 16.07 15.52
C ALA A 155 -3.47 17.20 14.84
N GLN A 156 -3.38 17.15 13.51
CA GLN A 156 -2.77 18.14 12.63
C GLN A 156 -3.46 18.14 11.26
N ASP A 157 -3.02 19.02 10.36
CA ASP A 157 -3.52 19.06 8.98
C ASP A 157 -3.14 17.77 8.24
N GLY A 158 -4.07 17.21 7.46
CA GLY A 158 -3.79 16.09 6.57
C GLY A 158 -2.87 16.50 5.41
N GLN A 159 -1.85 15.69 5.14
CA GLN A 159 -0.87 15.93 4.10
C GLN A 159 -0.79 14.74 3.14
N SER A 160 -0.98 15.01 1.85
CA SER A 160 -0.70 14.02 0.80
C SER A 160 0.77 14.02 0.42
N PHE A 161 1.21 12.99 -0.31
CA PHE A 161 2.46 13.06 -1.03
C PHE A 161 2.37 14.02 -2.22
N LEU A 162 3.39 14.85 -2.37
CA LEU A 162 3.70 15.59 -3.58
C LEU A 162 4.58 14.73 -4.48
N GLY A 163 3.97 14.23 -5.55
CA GLY A 163 4.63 13.48 -6.62
C GLY A 163 5.14 14.42 -7.71
N VAL A 164 6.28 14.05 -8.30
CA VAL A 164 6.81 14.71 -9.49
C VAL A 164 7.02 13.65 -10.57
N GLN A 165 6.19 13.67 -11.60
CA GLN A 165 6.37 12.78 -12.73
C GLN A 165 7.43 13.33 -13.68
N GLY A 166 8.29 12.46 -14.18
CA GLY A 166 9.40 12.86 -15.01
C GLY A 166 9.94 11.76 -15.92
N PHE A 167 10.81 12.16 -16.81
CA PHE A 167 11.50 11.29 -17.75
C PHE A 167 12.91 10.99 -17.24
N VAL A 168 13.28 9.72 -17.23
CA VAL A 168 14.64 9.25 -16.92
C VAL A 168 15.22 8.60 -18.16
N VAL A 169 16.50 8.87 -18.44
CA VAL A 169 17.21 8.22 -19.54
C VAL A 169 17.90 6.97 -19.01
N ASN A 170 17.58 5.81 -19.59
CA ASN A 170 18.26 4.56 -19.24
C ASN A 170 19.76 4.69 -19.55
N ALA A 171 20.59 4.57 -18.51
CA ALA A 171 22.05 4.68 -18.60
C ALA A 171 22.69 3.61 -19.52
N LEU A 172 22.00 2.50 -19.77
CA LEU A 172 22.43 1.42 -20.64
C LEU A 172 21.99 1.60 -22.11
N SER A 173 21.30 2.70 -22.44
CA SER A 173 20.82 2.93 -23.81
C SER A 173 21.96 3.25 -24.77
N ASP A 174 21.91 2.70 -25.99
CA ASP A 174 22.80 3.13 -27.09
C ASP A 174 22.48 4.55 -27.60
N ASN A 175 21.35 5.14 -27.18
CA ASN A 175 20.80 6.40 -27.70
C ASN A 175 20.76 7.53 -26.66
N VAL A 176 21.60 7.51 -25.62
CA VAL A 176 21.58 8.49 -24.50
C VAL A 176 21.56 9.94 -24.99
N LEU A 177 22.48 10.32 -25.89
CA LEU A 177 22.54 11.71 -26.39
C LEU A 177 21.30 12.12 -27.18
N LEU A 178 20.73 11.22 -27.98
CA LEU A 178 19.50 11.49 -28.72
C LEU A 178 18.31 11.64 -27.79
N ALA A 179 18.20 10.80 -26.76
CA ALA A 179 17.17 10.90 -25.75
C ALA A 179 17.28 12.23 -24.97
N GLN A 180 18.49 12.62 -24.57
CA GLN A 180 18.73 13.91 -23.91
C GLN A 180 18.36 15.10 -24.80
N ALA A 181 18.76 15.09 -26.08
CA ALA A 181 18.37 16.12 -27.03
C ALA A 181 16.86 16.17 -27.24
N PHE A 182 16.19 15.02 -27.38
CA PHE A 182 14.73 14.97 -27.48
C PHE A 182 14.05 15.58 -26.25
N LEU A 183 14.49 15.21 -25.04
CA LEU A 183 13.92 15.75 -23.82
C LEU A 183 14.15 17.26 -23.68
N THR A 184 15.37 17.73 -23.97
CA THR A 184 15.75 19.13 -23.73
C THR A 184 15.39 20.10 -24.86
N GLU A 185 15.30 19.63 -26.10
CA GLU A 185 15.07 20.47 -27.28
C GLU A 185 13.64 20.35 -27.83
N PHE A 186 12.94 19.25 -27.58
CA PHE A 186 11.56 19.04 -28.03
C PHE A 186 10.58 19.01 -26.86
N VAL A 187 10.79 18.14 -25.87
CA VAL A 187 9.84 17.97 -24.77
C VAL A 187 9.82 19.17 -23.82
N ALA A 188 10.98 19.74 -23.48
CA ALA A 188 11.11 20.94 -22.63
C ALA A 188 10.73 22.25 -23.35
N THR A 189 9.67 22.22 -24.15
CA THR A 189 9.07 23.38 -24.82
C THR A 189 7.70 23.65 -24.23
N GLU A 190 7.27 24.92 -24.24
CA GLU A 190 5.95 25.29 -23.71
C GLU A 190 4.82 24.56 -24.44
N GLU A 191 4.92 24.41 -25.76
CA GLU A 191 3.92 23.71 -26.58
C GLU A 191 3.75 22.26 -26.15
N VAL A 192 4.85 21.50 -26.02
CA VAL A 192 4.79 20.08 -25.65
C VAL A 192 4.41 19.89 -24.19
N MET A 193 4.96 20.71 -23.27
CA MET A 193 4.59 20.64 -21.85
C MET A 193 3.12 21.01 -21.62
N ARG A 194 2.57 21.95 -22.40
CA ARG A 194 1.14 22.28 -22.37
C ARG A 194 0.28 21.13 -22.86
N ALA A 195 0.66 20.51 -23.98
CA ALA A 195 -0.04 19.34 -24.49
C ALA A 195 -0.03 18.16 -23.50
N LEU A 196 1.08 17.94 -22.79
CA LEU A 196 1.19 16.92 -21.73
C LEU A 196 0.29 17.27 -20.53
N ALA A 197 0.27 18.52 -20.09
CA ALA A 197 -0.56 18.97 -18.97
C ALA A 197 -2.06 18.81 -19.27
N GLU A 198 -2.49 19.24 -20.46
CA GLU A 198 -3.88 19.15 -20.92
C GLU A 198 -4.32 17.69 -21.10
N SER A 199 -3.48 16.83 -21.70
CA SER A 199 -3.81 15.42 -21.90
C SER A 199 -3.80 14.62 -20.60
N GLY A 200 -3.04 15.04 -19.60
CA GLY A 200 -2.87 14.31 -18.35
C GLY A 200 -3.73 14.82 -17.21
N ASN A 201 -4.46 15.92 -17.39
CA ASN A 201 -5.09 16.71 -16.33
C ASN A 201 -4.17 16.91 -15.13
N ARG A 202 -2.91 17.31 -15.36
CA ARG A 202 -1.95 17.51 -14.28
C ARG A 202 -1.32 18.89 -14.35
N PRO A 203 -1.09 19.56 -13.21
CA PRO A 203 -0.23 20.74 -13.17
C PRO A 203 1.12 20.45 -13.80
N SER A 204 1.56 21.34 -14.70
CA SER A 204 2.86 21.20 -15.35
C SER A 204 3.99 21.53 -14.38
N ALA A 205 5.08 20.75 -14.43
CA ALA A 205 6.33 21.12 -13.78
C ALA A 205 7.09 22.23 -14.53
N TYR A 206 6.64 22.60 -15.72
CA TYR A 206 7.23 23.67 -16.53
C TYR A 206 6.54 25.00 -16.22
N ASN A 207 7.19 25.88 -15.46
CA ASN A 207 6.60 27.11 -14.91
C ASN A 207 5.90 28.05 -15.90
N ALA A 208 6.22 28.00 -17.20
CA ALA A 208 5.55 28.80 -18.23
C ALA A 208 4.13 28.27 -18.58
N VAL A 209 3.86 26.99 -18.27
CA VAL A 209 2.58 26.34 -18.47
C VAL A 209 1.78 26.42 -17.18
N VAL A 210 0.78 27.29 -17.19
CA VAL A 210 -0.18 27.46 -16.08
C VAL A 210 -1.56 27.02 -16.57
N SER A 211 -2.29 26.31 -15.72
CA SER A 211 -3.67 25.92 -15.96
C SER A 211 -4.64 27.01 -15.49
N ASP A 212 -5.72 27.23 -16.25
CA ASP A 212 -6.90 28.00 -15.85
C ASP A 212 -8.07 27.12 -15.39
N ASP A 213 -7.87 25.80 -15.39
CA ASP A 213 -8.81 24.82 -14.86
C ASP A 213 -8.97 25.02 -13.34
N PRO A 214 -10.19 25.31 -12.84
CA PRO A 214 -10.42 25.58 -11.42
C PRO A 214 -10.06 24.39 -10.52
N ASP A 215 -10.23 23.15 -10.98
CA ASP A 215 -9.89 21.97 -10.18
C ASP A 215 -8.38 21.84 -10.05
N LEU A 216 -7.62 22.08 -11.14
CA LEU A 216 -6.16 22.05 -11.09
C LEU A 216 -5.57 23.19 -10.25
N ILE A 217 -6.25 24.34 -10.19
CA ILE A 217 -5.91 25.42 -9.26
C ILE A 217 -6.14 24.95 -7.82
N ALA A 218 -7.28 24.33 -7.51
CA ALA A 218 -7.58 23.81 -6.18
C ALA A 218 -6.56 22.72 -5.76
N PHE A 219 -6.21 21.79 -6.65
CA PHE A 219 -5.13 20.82 -6.40
C PHE A 219 -3.80 21.51 -6.07
N GLY A 220 -3.47 22.59 -6.80
CA GLY A 220 -2.26 23.39 -6.54
C GLY A 220 -2.29 24.11 -5.20
N GLU A 221 -3.45 24.54 -4.71
CA GLU A 221 -3.63 25.10 -3.37
C GLU A 221 -3.44 24.03 -2.29
N VAL A 222 -4.06 22.86 -2.43
CA VAL A 222 -3.89 21.71 -1.53
C VAL A 222 -2.43 21.26 -1.49
N GLY A 223 -1.77 21.21 -2.66
CA GLY A 223 -0.39 20.78 -2.81
C GLY A 223 0.64 21.66 -2.09
N GLN A 224 0.28 22.88 -1.67
CA GLN A 224 1.18 23.73 -0.87
C GLN A 224 1.48 23.14 0.51
N ASN A 225 0.57 22.31 1.03
CA ASN A 225 0.73 21.59 2.29
C ASN A 225 1.21 20.14 2.10
N ALA A 226 1.47 19.68 0.87
CA ALA A 226 1.86 18.31 0.61
C ALA A 226 3.34 18.04 0.96
N LEU A 227 3.65 16.80 1.32
CA LEU A 227 4.99 16.33 1.65
C LEU A 227 5.69 15.80 0.39
N PRO A 228 6.90 16.27 0.02
CA PRO A 228 7.65 15.67 -1.08
C PRO A 228 7.82 14.17 -0.86
N MET A 229 7.40 13.33 -1.81
CA MET A 229 7.56 11.89 -1.66
C MET A 229 9.03 11.52 -1.41
N PRO A 230 9.35 10.64 -0.44
CA PRO A 230 10.72 10.22 -0.18
C PRO A 230 11.39 9.67 -1.45
N ALA A 231 12.46 10.32 -1.89
CA ALA A 231 13.24 9.90 -3.06
C ALA A 231 14.43 8.99 -2.69
N ILE A 232 14.49 8.53 -1.43
CA ILE A 232 15.51 7.59 -0.95
C ILE A 232 15.15 6.16 -1.39
N PRO A 233 16.14 5.31 -1.73
CA PRO A 233 15.89 3.94 -2.19
C PRO A 233 15.05 3.09 -1.23
N GLU A 234 15.19 3.33 0.08
CA GLU A 234 14.52 2.64 1.17
C GLU A 234 13.00 2.74 1.09
N MET A 235 12.46 3.76 0.43
CA MET A 235 11.01 3.88 0.19
C MET A 235 10.46 2.68 -0.59
N GLY A 236 11.27 2.03 -1.43
CA GLY A 236 10.90 0.82 -2.15
C GLY A 236 10.54 -0.36 -1.22
N SER A 237 11.08 -0.38 -0.01
CA SER A 237 10.83 -1.41 1.00
C SER A 237 9.60 -1.14 1.87
N VAL A 238 9.00 0.04 1.78
CA VAL A 238 7.92 0.48 2.68
C VAL A 238 6.55 0.02 2.18
N TRP A 239 6.28 0.19 0.89
CA TRP A 239 4.92 0.17 0.33
C TRP A 239 4.14 -1.12 0.63
N GLY A 240 4.79 -2.29 0.54
CA GLY A 240 4.16 -3.59 0.75
C GLY A 240 3.67 -3.74 2.18
N SER A 241 4.59 -3.87 3.13
CA SER A 241 4.25 -4.13 4.54
C SER A 241 3.40 -3.02 5.18
N TRP A 242 3.54 -1.76 4.75
CA TRP A 242 2.63 -0.68 5.18
C TRP A 242 1.20 -0.89 4.66
N GLY A 243 1.06 -1.24 3.38
CA GLY A 243 -0.24 -1.50 2.76
C GLY A 243 -0.93 -2.74 3.30
N ASP A 244 -0.17 -3.80 3.55
CA ASP A 244 -0.66 -5.05 4.14
C ASP A 244 -1.17 -4.83 5.57
N ALA A 245 -0.41 -4.09 6.39
CA ALA A 245 -0.83 -3.74 7.75
C ALA A 245 -2.18 -3.02 7.78
N PHE A 246 -2.39 -2.01 6.92
CA PHE A 246 -3.67 -1.33 6.85
C PHE A 246 -4.77 -2.17 6.20
N THR A 247 -4.44 -3.13 5.33
CA THR A 247 -5.42 -4.08 4.78
C THR A 247 -5.97 -4.97 5.88
N LEU A 248 -5.09 -5.52 6.74
CA LEU A 248 -5.48 -6.30 7.91
C LEU A 248 -6.37 -5.50 8.87
N ILE A 249 -6.04 -4.22 9.09
CA ILE A 249 -6.83 -3.30 9.92
C ILE A 249 -8.23 -3.07 9.33
N VAL A 250 -8.32 -2.73 8.04
CA VAL A 250 -9.60 -2.46 7.35
C VAL A 250 -10.49 -3.71 7.34
N ASN A 251 -9.89 -4.90 7.22
CA ASN A 251 -10.64 -6.15 7.23
C ASN A 251 -11.02 -6.63 8.65
N GLY A 252 -10.52 -5.97 9.70
CA GLY A 252 -10.70 -6.41 11.09
C GLY A 252 -9.97 -7.72 11.41
N GLU A 253 -8.91 -8.04 10.66
CA GLU A 253 -8.13 -9.26 10.80
C GLU A 253 -7.05 -9.13 11.88
N GLN A 254 -6.58 -7.91 12.17
CA GLN A 254 -5.64 -7.63 13.25
C GLN A 254 -5.91 -6.27 13.92
N GLU A 255 -5.55 -6.16 15.19
CA GLU A 255 -5.56 -4.90 15.93
C GLU A 255 -4.53 -3.92 15.35
N PRO A 256 -4.83 -2.60 15.27
CA PRO A 256 -3.97 -1.62 14.63
C PRO A 256 -2.55 -1.57 15.18
N GLU A 257 -2.37 -1.63 16.50
CA GLU A 257 -1.06 -1.62 17.13
C GLU A 257 -0.21 -2.84 16.71
N GLU A 258 -0.83 -4.02 16.63
CA GLU A 258 -0.15 -5.25 16.22
C GLU A 258 0.23 -5.23 14.74
N ALA A 259 -0.74 -4.95 13.86
CA ALA A 259 -0.54 -4.92 12.42
C ALA A 259 0.56 -3.93 12.01
N LEU A 260 0.53 -2.72 12.57
CA LEU A 260 1.49 -1.66 12.25
C LEU A 260 2.88 -1.93 12.85
N THR A 261 2.96 -2.49 14.06
CA THR A 261 4.24 -2.91 14.66
C THR A 261 4.90 -4.00 13.82
N ASN A 262 4.13 -5.00 13.38
CA ASN A 262 4.61 -6.07 12.51
C ASN A 262 5.06 -5.52 11.15
N GLY A 263 4.24 -4.67 10.52
CA GLY A 263 4.59 -4.02 9.26
C GLY A 263 5.86 -3.17 9.37
N ALA A 264 5.99 -2.36 10.44
CA ALA A 264 7.18 -1.55 10.68
C ALA A 264 8.44 -2.40 10.93
N SER A 265 8.31 -3.54 11.60
CA SER A 265 9.44 -4.49 11.76
C SER A 265 9.92 -5.01 10.41
N GLN A 266 9.01 -5.51 9.57
CA GLN A 266 9.34 -6.00 8.23
C GLN A 266 10.01 -4.92 7.37
N ILE A 267 9.54 -3.67 7.46
CA ILE A 267 10.16 -2.54 6.74
C ILE A 267 11.59 -2.31 7.23
N ARG A 268 11.83 -2.31 8.54
CA ARG A 268 13.17 -2.12 9.12
C ARG A 268 14.13 -3.25 8.71
N ASP A 269 13.63 -4.48 8.66
CA ASP A 269 14.36 -5.65 8.19
C ASP A 269 14.77 -5.49 6.71
N LEU A 270 13.81 -5.16 5.84
CA LEU A 270 14.05 -4.88 4.42
C LEU A 270 15.03 -3.72 4.19
N ILE A 271 14.94 -2.64 4.99
CA ILE A 271 15.84 -1.47 4.88
C ILE A 271 17.25 -1.80 5.34
N SER A 272 17.38 -2.52 6.46
CA SER A 272 18.70 -2.87 7.01
C SER A 272 19.39 -3.99 6.21
N GLY A 273 18.66 -4.66 5.30
CA GLY A 273 19.13 -5.85 4.62
C GLY A 273 19.30 -7.04 5.56
N VAL A 274 18.73 -6.94 6.77
CA VAL A 274 18.67 -8.03 7.75
C VAL A 274 17.34 -8.72 7.51
N ASN A 275 17.37 -9.96 7.02
CA ASN A 275 16.17 -10.76 7.03
C ASN A 275 16.01 -11.36 8.44
N ALA A 276 15.02 -10.92 9.22
CA ALA A 276 14.79 -11.47 10.57
C ALA A 276 14.50 -12.98 10.54
N ASN A 277 14.06 -13.49 9.39
CA ASN A 277 13.83 -14.90 9.14
C ASN A 277 15.03 -15.56 8.42
N GLU A 278 16.20 -14.92 8.30
CA GLU A 278 17.38 -15.54 7.67
C GLU A 278 17.69 -16.90 8.31
N GLY A 279 17.72 -17.94 7.49
CA GLY A 279 17.88 -19.34 7.90
C GLY A 279 16.58 -20.07 8.23
N MET A 280 15.41 -19.40 8.19
CA MET A 280 14.11 -20.04 8.36
C MET A 280 13.82 -20.94 7.16
N VAL A 281 13.33 -22.15 7.45
CA VAL A 281 12.72 -23.04 6.45
C VAL A 281 11.28 -23.23 6.86
N ASN A 282 10.35 -22.86 5.98
CA ASN A 282 8.92 -22.99 6.24
C ASN A 282 8.25 -23.85 5.18
N ILE A 283 7.02 -24.27 5.49
CA ILE A 283 6.18 -25.14 4.68
C ILE A 283 4.79 -24.51 4.46
N PRO A 284 4.71 -23.34 3.79
CA PRO A 284 3.44 -22.69 3.50
C PRO A 284 2.50 -23.58 2.68
N GLY A 285 1.25 -23.67 3.10
CA GLY A 285 0.25 -24.50 2.43
C GLY A 285 -1.12 -24.46 3.07
N SER A 286 -2.10 -25.09 2.41
CA SER A 286 -3.50 -25.14 2.85
C SER A 286 -3.73 -25.92 4.16
N TRP A 287 -2.68 -26.55 4.69
CA TRP A 287 -2.71 -27.29 5.93
C TRP A 287 -2.52 -26.38 7.16
N GLN A 288 -1.87 -25.22 7.03
CA GLN A 288 -1.52 -24.36 8.18
C GLN A 288 -2.79 -23.86 8.89
N SER A 289 -3.71 -23.26 8.15
CA SER A 289 -4.99 -22.80 8.69
C SER A 289 -5.87 -23.98 9.14
N ALA A 290 -5.85 -25.10 8.41
CA ALA A 290 -6.58 -26.31 8.78
C ALA A 290 -6.10 -26.94 10.11
N ALA A 291 -4.79 -26.85 10.39
CA ALA A 291 -4.19 -27.28 11.66
C ALA A 291 -4.43 -26.29 12.81
N GLY A 292 -5.13 -25.18 12.56
CA GLY A 292 -5.52 -24.21 13.58
C GLY A 292 -4.44 -23.16 13.90
N PHE A 293 -3.46 -22.99 13.02
CA PHE A 293 -2.54 -21.85 13.09
C PHE A 293 -3.21 -20.61 12.50
N ASP A 294 -2.90 -19.43 13.02
CA ASP A 294 -3.39 -18.14 12.53
C ASP A 294 -2.65 -17.68 11.25
N CYS A 295 -2.18 -18.64 10.45
CA CYS A 295 -1.46 -18.42 9.22
C CYS A 295 -1.98 -19.36 8.13
N ASP A 296 -2.19 -18.85 6.92
CA ASP A 296 -2.62 -19.61 5.75
C ASP A 296 -1.69 -19.27 4.59
N TRP A 297 -1.06 -20.29 3.99
CA TRP A 297 -0.08 -20.07 2.91
C TRP A 297 1.05 -19.10 3.27
N SER A 298 1.37 -18.94 4.55
CA SER A 298 2.34 -17.95 5.02
C SER A 298 3.74 -18.56 5.13
N GLU A 299 4.66 -18.01 4.35
CA GLU A 299 6.08 -18.34 4.32
C GLU A 299 6.83 -17.91 5.58
N ALA A 300 6.31 -16.90 6.29
CA ALA A 300 6.94 -16.29 7.46
C ALA A 300 6.30 -16.75 8.80
N CYS A 301 5.39 -17.73 8.76
CA CYS A 301 4.70 -18.22 9.95
C CYS A 301 5.67 -18.91 10.93
N ALA A 302 5.99 -18.23 12.03
CA ALA A 302 6.97 -18.72 13.02
C ALA A 302 6.54 -20.03 13.69
N ASP A 303 5.23 -20.25 13.87
CA ASP A 303 4.69 -21.45 14.52
C ASP A 303 4.82 -22.71 13.67
N THR A 304 4.99 -22.56 12.35
CA THR A 304 5.15 -23.69 11.41
C THR A 304 6.57 -23.81 10.84
N ALA A 305 7.51 -23.02 11.34
CA ALA A 305 8.91 -23.09 10.93
C ALA A 305 9.54 -24.45 11.29
N LEU A 306 10.27 -25.02 10.33
CA LEU A 306 11.01 -26.26 10.54
C LEU A 306 12.30 -25.99 11.35
N THR A 307 12.67 -26.97 12.18
CA THR A 307 13.89 -26.94 12.99
C THR A 307 15.08 -27.48 12.19
N ASP A 308 16.20 -26.76 12.17
CA ASP A 308 17.47 -27.26 11.61
C ASP A 308 18.03 -28.40 12.47
N ASN A 309 18.27 -29.55 11.84
CA ASN A 309 18.83 -30.74 12.49
C ASN A 309 20.37 -30.72 12.57
N GLY A 310 21.03 -29.74 11.94
CA GLY A 310 22.49 -29.56 11.93
C GLY A 310 23.22 -30.46 10.94
N ASP A 311 22.50 -31.20 10.10
CA ASP A 311 23.03 -32.08 9.06
C ASP A 311 22.61 -31.68 7.64
N GLY A 312 22.01 -30.49 7.49
CA GLY A 312 21.46 -30.00 6.22
C GLY A 312 20.00 -30.39 6.00
N THR A 313 19.36 -31.07 6.96
CA THR A 313 17.92 -31.33 6.97
C THR A 313 17.18 -30.47 7.98
N TYR A 314 15.93 -30.17 7.68
CA TYR A 314 15.03 -29.38 8.52
C TYR A 314 13.76 -30.16 8.75
N SER A 315 13.25 -30.22 9.98
CA SER A 315 12.03 -30.98 10.27
C SER A 315 11.10 -30.33 11.30
N GLY A 316 9.82 -30.69 11.20
CA GLY A 316 8.75 -30.22 12.07
C GLY A 316 7.61 -31.23 12.07
N THR A 317 6.97 -31.40 13.23
CA THR A 317 5.83 -32.31 13.39
C THR A 317 4.65 -31.52 13.90
N PHE A 318 3.52 -31.60 13.20
CA PHE A 318 2.31 -30.83 13.49
C PHE A 318 1.09 -31.76 13.48
N ASP A 319 0.12 -31.50 14.35
CA ASP A 319 -1.16 -32.21 14.32
C ASP A 319 -2.02 -31.63 13.18
N VAL A 320 -2.25 -32.43 12.14
CA VAL A 320 -3.00 -32.04 10.94
C VAL A 320 -4.29 -32.87 10.86
N PRO A 321 -5.46 -32.25 10.63
CA PRO A 321 -6.70 -33.00 10.43
C PRO A 321 -6.66 -33.89 9.18
N ALA A 322 -7.56 -34.87 9.12
CA ALA A 322 -7.73 -35.69 7.92
C ALA A 322 -8.21 -34.84 6.74
N GLY A 323 -7.53 -34.96 5.60
CA GLY A 323 -7.80 -34.13 4.42
C GLY A 323 -6.76 -34.27 3.31
N ASP A 324 -7.04 -33.60 2.20
CA ASP A 324 -6.12 -33.43 1.08
C ASP A 324 -5.57 -32.01 1.11
N TYR A 325 -4.24 -31.88 1.07
CA TYR A 325 -3.54 -30.62 1.25
C TYR A 325 -2.47 -30.42 0.19
N GLU A 326 -2.05 -29.16 0.07
CA GLU A 326 -0.94 -28.77 -0.78
C GLU A 326 0.01 -27.82 -0.05
N VAL A 327 1.29 -27.90 -0.39
CA VAL A 327 2.36 -27.19 0.30
C VAL A 327 3.51 -26.86 -0.65
N LYS A 328 4.31 -25.86 -0.28
CA LYS A 328 5.64 -25.59 -0.83
C LYS A 328 6.66 -25.42 0.30
N VAL A 329 7.94 -25.49 -0.04
CA VAL A 329 9.00 -25.08 0.89
C VAL A 329 9.45 -23.68 0.53
N THR A 330 9.55 -22.81 1.52
CA THR A 330 10.09 -21.45 1.39
C THR A 330 11.27 -21.25 2.31
N LEU A 331 12.19 -20.38 1.88
CA LEU A 331 13.37 -20.01 2.66
C LEU A 331 13.28 -18.57 3.12
N ASP A 332 13.92 -18.34 4.26
CA ASP A 332 14.12 -17.03 4.85
C ASP A 332 12.82 -16.23 5.06
N GLY A 333 11.69 -16.92 5.23
CA GLY A 333 10.39 -16.26 5.36
C GLY A 333 9.96 -15.46 4.13
N LEU A 334 10.42 -15.83 2.93
CA LEU A 334 10.12 -15.15 1.66
C LEU A 334 9.76 -16.16 0.56
N TRP A 335 8.98 -15.71 -0.43
CA TRP A 335 8.68 -16.51 -1.64
C TRP A 335 9.78 -16.47 -2.72
N ASP A 336 10.77 -15.59 -2.57
CA ASP A 336 11.86 -15.37 -3.52
C ASP A 336 12.59 -16.68 -3.87
N GLU A 337 12.82 -17.53 -2.87
CA GLU A 337 13.33 -18.89 -3.04
C GLU A 337 12.33 -19.90 -2.48
N ASN A 338 11.68 -20.65 -3.39
CA ASN A 338 10.73 -21.70 -3.03
C ASN A 338 10.89 -22.96 -3.90
N TYR A 339 10.54 -24.10 -3.31
CA TYR A 339 10.64 -25.43 -3.93
C TYR A 339 9.30 -26.16 -3.86
N GLY A 340 8.89 -26.68 -5.02
CA GLY A 340 7.68 -27.46 -5.20
C GLY A 340 7.95 -28.95 -5.40
N ALA A 341 7.05 -29.62 -6.12
CA ALA A 341 7.15 -31.04 -6.48
C ALA A 341 8.54 -31.39 -7.04
N ASP A 342 9.07 -32.54 -6.60
CA ASP A 342 10.40 -33.05 -6.97
C ASP A 342 11.58 -32.09 -6.66
N GLY A 343 11.40 -31.13 -5.75
CA GLY A 343 12.42 -30.14 -5.39
C GLY A 343 12.68 -29.12 -6.50
N VAL A 344 11.73 -28.94 -7.42
CA VAL A 344 11.86 -27.96 -8.50
C VAL A 344 11.66 -26.56 -7.97
N ALA A 345 12.64 -25.68 -8.21
CA ALA A 345 12.54 -24.26 -7.89
C ALA A 345 11.36 -23.62 -8.63
N ASN A 346 10.49 -22.91 -7.92
CA ASN A 346 9.23 -22.38 -8.44
C ASN A 346 8.32 -23.45 -9.09
N GLY A 347 8.46 -24.71 -8.67
CA GLY A 347 7.70 -25.84 -9.19
C GLY A 347 6.23 -25.84 -8.78
N GLU A 348 5.49 -26.83 -9.27
CA GLU A 348 4.11 -27.11 -8.86
C GLU A 348 4.03 -27.42 -7.36
N ASN A 349 2.86 -27.23 -6.75
CA ASN A 349 2.66 -27.53 -5.33
C ASN A 349 2.86 -29.02 -5.03
N ILE A 350 3.35 -29.32 -3.83
CA ILE A 350 3.46 -30.69 -3.33
C ILE A 350 2.12 -31.07 -2.72
N VAL A 351 1.48 -32.12 -3.22
CA VAL A 351 0.20 -32.61 -2.70
C VAL A 351 0.41 -33.78 -1.74
N PHE A 352 -0.34 -33.81 -0.64
CA PHE A 352 -0.34 -34.94 0.31
C PHE A 352 -1.73 -35.16 0.93
N THR A 353 -1.97 -36.38 1.41
CA THR A 353 -3.23 -36.78 2.03
C THR A 353 -2.97 -37.28 3.45
N VAL A 354 -3.74 -36.77 4.41
CA VAL A 354 -3.76 -37.23 5.80
C VAL A 354 -5.00 -38.09 5.99
N ALA A 355 -4.81 -39.37 6.30
CA ALA A 355 -5.92 -40.35 6.36
C ALA A 355 -6.79 -40.22 7.62
N GLU A 356 -6.18 -39.90 8.76
CA GLU A 356 -6.82 -39.69 10.05
C GLU A 356 -6.15 -38.52 10.77
N ASP A 357 -6.90 -37.77 11.60
CA ASP A 357 -6.35 -36.66 12.39
C ASP A 357 -5.13 -37.13 13.20
N GLY A 358 -3.99 -36.45 13.05
CA GLY A 358 -2.78 -36.86 13.76
C GLY A 358 -1.50 -36.15 13.34
N PRO A 359 -0.36 -36.61 13.88
CA PRO A 359 0.92 -35.97 13.64
C PRO A 359 1.42 -36.24 12.21
N VAL A 360 1.73 -35.17 11.49
CA VAL A 360 2.41 -35.20 10.20
C VAL A 360 3.81 -34.63 10.38
N THR A 361 4.82 -35.37 9.94
CA THR A 361 6.22 -34.93 9.99
C THR A 361 6.70 -34.49 8.62
N PHE A 362 7.12 -33.24 8.53
CA PHE A 362 7.77 -32.67 7.36
C PHE A 362 9.28 -32.74 7.55
N THR A 363 10.01 -33.20 6.53
CA THR A 363 11.47 -33.20 6.53
C THR A 363 11.96 -32.71 5.17
N TRP A 364 12.64 -31.57 5.16
CA TRP A 364 13.23 -31.01 3.95
C TRP A 364 14.74 -31.15 3.96
N ASP A 365 15.31 -31.50 2.81
CA ASP A 365 16.76 -31.64 2.62
C ASP A 365 17.28 -30.49 1.75
N SER A 366 18.21 -29.71 2.30
CA SER A 366 18.71 -28.49 1.67
C SER A 366 19.64 -28.73 0.48
N GLU A 367 20.19 -29.94 0.32
CA GLU A 367 21.09 -30.30 -0.79
C GLU A 367 20.28 -30.78 -2.00
N THR A 368 19.31 -31.67 -1.76
CA THR A 368 18.44 -32.24 -2.79
C THR A 368 17.24 -31.38 -3.12
N LYS A 369 16.89 -30.43 -2.23
CA LYS A 369 15.70 -29.57 -2.28
C LYS A 369 14.37 -30.33 -2.16
N ILE A 370 14.41 -31.60 -1.77
CA ILE A 370 13.24 -32.47 -1.68
C ILE A 370 12.61 -32.36 -0.29
N LEU A 371 11.29 -32.17 -0.25
CA LEU A 371 10.48 -32.31 0.95
C LEU A 371 9.92 -33.74 1.02
N THR A 372 10.12 -34.40 2.15
CA THR A 372 9.48 -35.66 2.52
C THR A 372 8.39 -35.38 3.55
N ILE A 373 7.22 -35.97 3.34
CA ILE A 373 6.05 -35.82 4.23
C ILE A 373 5.68 -37.21 4.73
N ASP A 374 5.75 -37.41 6.04
CA ASP A 374 5.35 -38.65 6.72
C ASP A 374 4.02 -38.40 7.45
N THR A 375 2.96 -39.07 7.00
CA THR A 375 1.61 -38.95 7.54
C THR A 375 1.26 -40.08 8.53
N GLY A 376 2.24 -40.90 8.94
CA GLY A 376 2.10 -41.87 10.02
C GLY A 376 1.43 -43.21 9.66
N GLU A 377 1.42 -43.60 8.38
CA GLU A 377 0.87 -44.89 7.88
C GLU A 377 1.78 -46.12 8.04
#